data_AF-A0A7K0XI91-F1
#
_entry.id   AF-A0A7K0XI91-F1
#
_cell.length_a   1.000
_cell.length_b   1.000
_cell.length_c   1.000
_cell.angle_alpha   90.00
_cell.angle_beta   90.00
_cell.angle_gamma   90.00
#
_symmetry.space_group_name_H-M   'P 1'
#
loop_
_entity.id
_entity.type
_entity.pdbx_description
1 polymer ?
#
loop_
_entity_poly.entity_id
_entity_poly.type
_entity_poly.pdbx_seq_one_letter_code
_entity_poly.pdbx_strand_id
1 'polypeptide(L)' 'GVDFVAAVENGPLVATQFHPEKSGDAGLALLENWVGTLR' A
#
# COMPACT_ATOMS: atom_id res chain seq x y z
N GLY A 1 -13.09 4.46 17.70
CA GLY A 1 -12.31 4.68 16.47
C GLY A 1 -13.04 5.68 15.60
N VAL A 2 -12.34 6.32 14.68
CA VAL A 2 -12.95 7.17 13.65
C VAL A 2 -12.60 6.58 12.29
N ASP A 3 -13.47 6.78 11.31
CA ASP A 3 -13.17 6.40 9.94
C ASP A 3 -12.05 7.29 9.39
N PHE A 4 -11.09 6.67 8.71
CA PHE A 4 -9.99 7.38 8.06
C PHE A 4 -9.53 6.62 6.82
N VAL A 5 -8.81 7.31 5.95
CA VAL A 5 -8.28 6.72 4.73
C VAL A 5 -6.97 6.00 5.03
N ALA A 6 -6.94 4.68 4.87
CA ALA A 6 -5.74 3.88 5.10
C ALA A 6 -4.80 3.82 3.88
N ALA A 7 -5.33 4.00 2.67
CA ALA A 7 -4.58 3.99 1.43
C ALA A 7 -5.29 4.84 0.36
N VAL A 8 -4.52 5.41 -0.56
CA VAL A 8 -5.03 6.16 -1.72
C VAL A 8 -4.29 5.76 -2.99
N GLU A 9 -5.00 5.86 -4.11
CA GLU A 9 -4.46 5.76 -5.46
C GLU A 9 -4.99 6.93 -6.30
N ASN A 10 -4.11 7.58 -7.05
CA ASN A 10 -4.47 8.63 -8.01
C ASN A 10 -3.52 8.56 -9.22
N GLY A 11 -3.94 7.80 -10.24
CA GLY A 11 -3.09 7.49 -11.38
C GLY A 11 -1.82 6.76 -10.92
N PRO A 12 -0.61 7.21 -11.29
CA PRO A 12 0.63 6.54 -10.88
C PRO A 12 1.00 6.74 -9.40
N LEU A 13 0.28 7.59 -8.66
CA LEU A 13 0.56 7.85 -7.24
C LEU A 13 -0.21 6.87 -6.36
N VAL A 14 0.52 6.12 -5.53
CA VAL A 14 -0.02 5.21 -4.51
C VAL A 14 0.61 5.58 -3.16
N ALA A 15 -0.20 5.67 -2.10
CA ALA A 15 0.29 5.91 -0.74
C ALA A 15 -0.51 5.10 0.28
N THR A 16 0.17 4.67 1.35
CA THR A 16 -0.42 3.99 2.50
C THR A 16 -0.11 4.78 3.76
N GLN A 17 -1.07 4.85 4.69
CA GLN A 17 -0.83 5.48 6.00
C GLN A 17 -0.05 4.53 6.92
N PHE A 18 -0.19 3.22 6.74
CA PHE A 18 0.57 2.23 7.48
C PHE A 18 1.92 1.95 6.81
N HIS A 19 2.77 1.21 7.52
CA HIS A 19 4.09 0.80 7.05
C HIS A 19 4.00 -0.62 6.47
N PRO A 20 3.81 -0.81 5.14
CA PRO A 20 3.73 -2.15 4.56
C PRO A 20 4.97 -2.99 4.88
N GLU A 21 6.16 -2.39 4.95
CA GLU A 21 7.41 -3.06 5.33
C GLU A 21 7.44 -3.59 6.78
N LYS A 22 6.54 -3.09 7.64
CA LYS A 22 6.38 -3.56 9.04
C LYS A 22 5.15 -4.45 9.22
N SER A 23 4.47 -4.81 8.14
CA SER A 23 3.19 -5.53 8.15
C SER A 23 3.31 -7.02 7.78
N GLY A 24 4.52 -7.57 7.80
CA GLY A 24 4.79 -9.00 7.51
C GLY A 24 4.35 -9.41 6.10
N ASP A 25 3.87 -10.65 5.96
CA ASP A 25 3.50 -11.24 4.67
C ASP A 25 2.42 -10.43 3.93
N ALA A 26 1.46 -9.84 4.64
CA ALA A 26 0.44 -9.00 4.05
C ALA A 26 1.03 -7.71 3.45
N GLY A 27 2.02 -7.13 4.13
CA GLY A 27 2.76 -5.98 3.65
C GLY A 27 3.65 -6.29 2.45
N LEU A 28 4.32 -7.46 2.47
CA LEU A 28 5.11 -7.95 1.35
C LEU A 28 4.24 -8.14 0.10
N ALA A 29 3.09 -8.78 0.22
CA ALA A 29 2.16 -8.97 -0.90
C ALA A 29 1.70 -7.63 -1.50
N LEU A 30 1.45 -6.60 -0.66
CA LEU A 30 1.12 -5.26 -1.14
C LEU A 30 2.27 -4.65 -1.95
N LEU A 31 3.51 -4.74 -1.45
CA LEU A 31 4.69 -4.23 -2.15
C LEU A 31 4.95 -4.98 -3.47
N GLU A 32 4.78 -6.31 -3.49
CA GLU A 32 4.89 -7.11 -4.71
C GLU A 32 3.88 -6.67 -5.78
N ASN A 33 2.63 -6.43 -5.36
CA ASN A 33 1.60 -5.91 -6.24
C ASN A 33 1.98 -4.54 -6.81
N TRP A 34 2.46 -3.63 -5.96
CA TRP A 34 2.89 -2.29 -6.39
C TRP A 34 4.06 -2.34 -7.38
N VAL A 35 5.11 -3.12 -7.11
CA VAL A 35 6.21 -3.29 -8.07
C VAL A 35 5.70 -3.93 -9.38
N GLY A 36 4.71 -4.82 -9.28
CA GLY A 36 4.07 -5.45 -10.42
C GLY A 36 3.44 -4.46 -11.41
N THR A 37 3.02 -3.27 -10.96
CA THR A 37 2.42 -2.24 -11.82
C THR A 37 3.45 -1.40 -12.58
N LEU A 38 4.76 -1.56 -12.31
CA LEU A 38 5.84 -0.80 -12.96
C LEU A 38 6.33 -1.47 -14.26
N ARG A 39 5.68 -2.55 -14.71
CA ARG A 39 5.99 -3.27 -15.95
C ARG A 39 5.30 -2.68 -17.17
#